data_AF-A0AAV4ZJ63-F1
#
_entry.id   AF-A0AAV4ZJ63-F1
#
_cell.length_a   1.000
_cell.length_b   1.000
_cell.length_c   1.000
_cell.angle_alpha   90.00
_cell.angle_beta   90.00
_cell.angle_gamma   90.00
#
_symmetry.space_group_name_H-M   'P 1'
#
loop_
_entity.id
_entity.type
_entity.pdbx_description
1 polymer ?
#
loop_
_entity_poly.entity_id
_entity_poly.type
_entity_poly.pdbx_seq_one_letter_code
_entity_poly.pdbx_strand_id
1 'polypeptide(L)' 'MLLSEWMRREGLSDADVAAAVGLSEFTVRKLRFRDRGTSLRVAARIEALSRGQVRAHDLQPRQDKHHAAPEPEALS' A
#
# COMPACT_ATOMS: atom_id res chain seq x y z
N MET A 1 9.35 0.26 -4.91
CA MET A 1 8.55 0.25 -6.17
C MET A 1 7.12 -0.03 -5.77
N LEU A 2 6.14 0.69 -6.34
CA LEU A 2 4.76 0.53 -5.90
C LEU A 2 4.15 -0.79 -6.37
N LEU A 3 3.19 -1.31 -5.59
CA LEU A 3 2.44 -2.52 -5.96
C LEU A 3 1.75 -2.36 -7.32
N SER A 4 1.17 -1.20 -7.60
CA SER A 4 0.53 -0.89 -8.89
C SER A 4 1.48 -0.96 -10.08
N GLU A 5 2.71 -0.50 -9.91
CA GLU A 5 3.74 -0.48 -10.95
C GLU A 5 4.24 -1.89 -11.22
N TRP A 6 4.53 -2.66 -10.17
CA TRP A 6 4.92 -4.06 -10.28
C TRP A 6 3.83 -4.89 -10.99
N MET A 7 2.57 -4.76 -10.56
CA MET A 7 1.44 -5.46 -11.18
C MET A 7 1.32 -5.13 -12.67
N ARG A 8 1.44 -3.85 -13.03
CA ARG A 8 1.40 -3.43 -14.44
C ARG A 8 2.53 -4.07 -15.25
N ARG A 9 3.74 -4.12 -14.70
CA ARG A 9 4.92 -4.68 -15.41
C ARG A 9 4.80 -6.19 -15.62
N GLU A 10 4.29 -6.90 -14.62
CA GLU A 10 4.12 -8.36 -14.67
C GLU A 10 2.79 -8.78 -15.34
N GLY A 11 1.93 -7.83 -15.74
CA GLY A 11 0.63 -8.11 -16.35
C GLY A 11 -0.38 -8.74 -15.37
N LEU A 12 -0.25 -8.47 -14.07
CA LEU A 12 -1.07 -9.07 -13.02
C LEU A 12 -2.32 -8.24 -12.73
N SER A 13 -3.44 -8.94 -12.57
CA SER A 13 -4.71 -8.36 -12.10
C SER A 13 -4.80 -8.34 -10.57
N ASP A 14 -5.77 -7.59 -10.04
CA ASP A 14 -6.08 -7.60 -8.60
C ASP A 14 -6.43 -9.03 -8.13
N ALA A 15 -7.09 -9.83 -8.97
CA ALA A 15 -7.50 -11.21 -8.69
C ALA A 15 -6.30 -12.17 -8.59
N ASP A 16 -5.32 -12.03 -9.48
CA ASP A 16 -4.11 -12.86 -9.47
C ASP A 16 -3.32 -12.68 -8.18
N VAL A 17 -3.12 -11.42 -7.78
CA VAL A 17 -2.42 -11.09 -6.53
C VAL A 17 -3.24 -11.57 -5.33
N ALA A 18 -4.56 -11.33 -5.33
CA ALA A 18 -5.45 -11.74 -4.25
C ALA A 18 -5.40 -13.25 -4.00
N ALA A 19 -5.50 -14.05 -5.08
CA ALA A 19 -5.38 -15.50 -5.02
C ALA A 19 -3.99 -15.93 -4.49
N ALA A 20 -2.92 -15.30 -4.97
CA ALA A 20 -1.55 -15.66 -4.60
C ALA A 20 -1.21 -15.37 -3.13
N VAL A 21 -1.73 -14.27 -2.55
CA VAL A 21 -1.43 -13.89 -1.16
C VAL A 21 -2.51 -14.30 -0.15
N GLY A 22 -3.63 -14.85 -0.63
CA GLY A 22 -4.77 -15.25 0.17
C GLY A 22 -5.53 -14.06 0.74
N LEU A 23 -5.83 -13.06 -0.10
CA LEU A 23 -6.61 -11.87 0.22
C LEU A 23 -7.82 -11.76 -0.70
N SER A 24 -8.72 -10.81 -0.40
CA SER A 24 -9.75 -10.39 -1.35
C SER A 24 -9.20 -9.36 -2.35
N GLU A 25 -9.74 -9.34 -3.57
CA GLU A 25 -9.44 -8.32 -4.59
C GLU A 25 -9.61 -6.89 -4.07
N PHE A 26 -10.66 -6.68 -3.27
CA PHE A 26 -10.91 -5.38 -2.64
C PHE A 26 -9.77 -4.95 -1.71
N THR A 27 -9.17 -5.90 -0.97
CA THR A 27 -8.02 -5.62 -0.11
C THR A 27 -6.80 -5.27 -0.95
N VAL A 28 -6.52 -6.04 -2.01
CA VAL A 28 -5.43 -5.76 -2.94
C VAL A 28 -5.59 -4.37 -3.57
N ARG A 29 -6.81 -4.01 -3.98
CA ARG A 29 -7.12 -2.68 -4.52
C ARG A 29 -6.79 -1.55 -3.55
N LYS A 30 -7.15 -1.69 -2.27
CA LYS A 30 -6.80 -0.70 -1.23
C LYS A 30 -5.30 -0.59 -1.02
N LEU A 31 -4.56 -1.70 -1.08
CA LEU A 31 -3.10 -1.69 -0.99
C LEU A 31 -2.45 -1.04 -2.21
N ARG A 32 -3.01 -1.30 -3.41
CA ARG A 32 -2.55 -0.73 -4.68
C ARG A 32 -2.63 0.79 -4.68
N PHE A 33 -3.70 1.34 -4.10
CA PHE A 33 -3.88 2.79 -3.97
C PHE A 33 -3.33 3.37 -2.67
N ARG A 34 -2.83 2.52 -1.76
CA ARG A 34 -2.29 2.90 -0.46
C ARG A 34 -3.32 3.67 0.40
N ASP A 35 -4.59 3.29 0.28
CA ASP A 35 -5.70 3.85 1.08
C ASP A 35 -5.66 3.38 2.54
N ARG A 36 -5.02 2.23 2.79
CA ARG A 36 -4.89 1.63 4.12
C ARG A 36 -3.51 1.02 4.30
N GLY A 37 -3.01 1.05 5.52
CA GLY A 37 -1.79 0.36 5.90
C GLY A 37 -2.01 -1.14 5.91
N THR A 38 -0.98 -1.87 5.49
CA THR A 38 -1.00 -3.32 5.47
C THR A 38 -0.42 -3.91 6.76
N SER A 39 -0.86 -5.11 7.13
CA SER A 39 -0.24 -5.84 8.23
C SER A 39 1.13 -6.38 7.82
N LEU A 40 2.06 -6.53 8.77
CA LEU A 40 3.40 -7.04 8.50
C LEU A 40 3.38 -8.41 7.79
N ARG A 41 2.44 -9.29 8.16
CA ARG A 41 2.26 -10.60 7.52
C ARG A 41 1.87 -10.49 6.04
N VAL A 42 0.98 -9.55 5.70
CA VAL A 42 0.58 -9.33 4.30
C VAL A 42 1.71 -8.69 3.51
N ALA A 43 2.42 -7.71 4.08
CA ALA A 43 3.61 -7.13 3.46
C ALA A 43 4.65 -8.21 3.13
N ALA A 44 4.96 -9.10 4.07
CA ALA A 44 5.92 -10.19 3.85
C ALA A 44 5.50 -11.14 2.72
N ARG A 45 4.20 -11.45 2.57
CA ARG A 45 3.69 -12.28 1.48
C ARG A 45 3.82 -11.60 0.11
N ILE A 46 3.46 -10.32 0.02
CA ILE A 46 3.59 -9.53 -1.21
C ILE A 46 5.07 -9.36 -1.57
N GLU A 47 5.93 -9.13 -0.57
CA GLU A 47 7.37 -9.01 -0.76
C GLU A 47 7.98 -10.33 -1.26
N ALA A 48 7.57 -11.48 -0.71
CA ALA A 48 7.98 -12.78 -1.21
C ALA A 48 7.49 -13.04 -2.64
N LEU A 49 6.21 -12.76 -2.92
CA LEU A 49 5.61 -12.93 -4.26
C LEU A 49 6.33 -12.09 -5.32
N SER A 50 6.66 -10.85 -4.99
CA SER A 50 7.36 -9.92 -5.87
C SER A 50 8.89 -10.10 -5.85
N ARG A 51 9.43 -11.11 -5.15
CA ARG A 51 10.88 -11.34 -5.00
C ARG A 51 11.63 -10.10 -4.49
N GLY A 52 11.02 -9.38 -3.55
CA GLY A 52 11.58 -8.19 -2.94
C GLY A 52 11.45 -6.92 -3.78
N GLN A 53 10.73 -6.97 -4.88
CA GLN A 53 10.57 -5.80 -5.73
C GLN A 53 9.55 -4.80 -5.14
N VAL A 54 8.52 -5.30 -4.46
CA VAL A 54 7.60 -4.50 -3.62
C VAL A 54 7.97 -4.74 -2.17
N ARG A 55 8.36 -3.69 -1.43
CA ARG A 55 8.76 -3.79 -0.01
C ARG A 55 7.64 -3.34 0.92
N ALA A 56 7.73 -3.70 2.19
CA ALA A 56 6.75 -3.31 3.20
C ALA A 56 6.47 -1.79 3.27
N HIS A 57 7.47 -0.93 3.03
CA HIS A 57 7.30 0.53 3.06
C HIS A 57 6.54 1.07 1.84
N ASP A 58 6.58 0.37 0.70
CA ASP A 58 5.84 0.72 -0.52
C ASP A 58 4.32 0.53 -0.34
N LEU A 59 3.92 -0.27 0.66
CA LEU A 59 2.52 -0.63 0.99
C LEU A 59 1.93 0.20 2.14
N GLN A 60 2.70 1.13 2.71
CA GLN A 60 2.19 2.01 3.77
C GLN A 60 1.26 3.07 3.19
N PRO A 61 0.29 3.61 3.95
CA PRO A 61 -0.56 4.69 3.48
C PRO A 61 0.26 5.84 2.90
N ARG A 62 -0.31 6.60 1.97
CA ARG A 62 0.24 7.92 1.69
C ARG A 62 0.09 8.74 2.98
N GLN A 63 1.21 9.20 3.53
CA GLN A 63 1.14 10.26 4.53
C GLN A 63 0.74 11.52 3.77
N ASP A 64 -0.55 11.83 3.76
CA ASP A 64 -0.97 13.18 3.45
C ASP A 64 -0.38 14.04 4.56
N LYS A 65 0.61 14.86 4.18
CA LYS A 65 1.12 15.94 5.02
C LYS A 65 -0.01 16.96 5.18
N HIS A 66 -1.07 16.62 5.91
CA HIS A 66 -1.91 17.65 6.50
C HIS A 66 -1.03 18.34 7.55
N HIS A 67 -0.44 19.44 7.08
CA HIS A 67 0.05 20.54 7.88
C HIS A 67 -1.04 20.85 8.93
N ALA A 68 -0.87 20.35 10.15
CA ALA A 68 -1.42 21.05 11.30
C ALA A 68 -0.50 22.27 11.50
N ALA A 69 -0.80 23.36 10.81
CA ALA A 69 -0.31 24.65 11.27
C ALA A 69 -0.94 24.86 12.66
N PRO A 70 -0.17 25.12 13.73
CA PRO A 70 -0.79 25.60 14.95
C PRO A 70 -1.44 26.95 14.63
N GLU A 71 -2.75 27.05 14.83
CA GLU A 71 -3.41 28.36 14.89
C GLU A 71 -2.70 29.17 15.99
N PRO A 72 -2.19 30.38 15.71
CA PRO A 72 -1.70 31.22 16.78
C PRO A 72 -2.91 31.68 17.60
N GLU A 73 -2.98 31.25 18.86
CA GLU A 73 -3.77 31.92 19.90
C GLU A 73 -3.31 33.39 19.98
N ALA A 74 -4.01 34.26 19.25
CA ALA A 74 -3.91 35.69 19.46
C ALA A 74 -4.95 36.07 20.52
N LEU A 75 -4.46 36.16 21.75
CA LEU A 75 -5.06 36.88 22.87
C LEU A 75 -5.68 38.20 22.41
N SER A 76 -6.96 38.42 22.71
CA SER A 76 -7.56 39.75 22.95
C SER A 76 -8.83 39.59 23.76
#